data_AF-A0A8I1HTV0-F1
#
_entry.id   AF-A0A8I1HTV0-F1
#
_cell.length_a   1.000
_cell.length_b   1.000
_cell.length_c   1.000
_cell.angle_alpha   90.00
_cell.angle_beta   90.00
_cell.angle_gamma   90.00
#
_symmetry.space_group_name_H-M   'P 1'
#
loop_
_entity.id
_entity.type
_entity.pdbx_description
1 polymer ?
#
loop_
_entity_poly.entity_id
_entity_poly.type
_entity_poly.pdbx_seq_one_letter_code
_entity_poly.pdbx_strand_id
1 'polypeptide(L)'
;MKMKSFNGVTRRRGTTIAAAALSVALVAPFVHPVVAPQNAAVAQAQDTADASVPGSSGNNPIDADAIASGDVTSGSGLKKVNGAPVYNGHVYLLAGQNSQTSENDGKAHVPDGTTVLFQWIDDDGAVSPVYSAKTHFLEYGGDGTTSGPGTFVFAPGSWTDKNGKEHTYRMNAKARIWLAEGQTGRAGQPLQQVYQWPGRFPGFYGPVGNEPNGAFGLAGQYMARTALDVVEAPAPYMTADPSEWKIDTDGYDVAPDSREDPNQFYIEGRVWLESEQERGHIGLPTSAGERFVEGYKVVSTILTDEGLQAVKQFDGERPDVRADKIRQLFENDANREKFIAQTVVNETNKDGYYRAHFDTENEEALKYAYQFVQDPEGNWKPTYGAHGANLFQPLNQKTSGAVKNPLGRPGWYNSHLPVAVRFVDQIKVVKFDGQDATGVAAPGQKADIDVTRVFDETNPVRVVWRDERGRELKACDGLTDTASAEACSLDIPKDIKKPQTIRVELEVDGNVTASDSFVVSS
;
A
#
# COMPACT_ATOMS: atom_id res chain seq x y z
N MET A 1 -44.20 43.45 7.87
CA MET A 1 -45.66 43.64 7.65
C MET A 1 -45.93 43.68 6.15
N LYS A 2 -47.01 43.01 5.71
CA LYS A 2 -47.53 42.82 4.34
C LYS A 2 -46.95 41.67 3.50
N MET A 3 -47.65 40.53 3.60
CA MET A 3 -47.86 39.56 2.52
C MET A 3 -48.50 40.22 1.30
N LYS A 4 -48.22 39.67 0.11
CA LYS A 4 -49.22 39.45 -0.94
C LYS A 4 -48.81 38.24 -1.79
N SER A 5 -49.63 37.19 -1.75
CA SER A 5 -49.67 36.16 -2.78
C SER A 5 -50.53 36.66 -3.96
N PHE A 6 -50.36 36.07 -5.15
CA PHE A 6 -51.47 35.64 -6.00
C PHE A 6 -51.00 34.56 -6.99
N ASN A 7 -51.88 33.57 -7.16
CA ASN A 7 -51.82 32.40 -8.05
C ASN A 7 -51.96 32.75 -9.54
N GLY A 8 -51.55 31.83 -10.42
CA GLY A 8 -51.99 31.77 -11.82
C GLY A 8 -51.52 30.52 -12.56
N VAL A 9 -52.46 29.63 -12.90
CA VAL A 9 -52.28 28.29 -13.49
C VAL A 9 -52.43 28.32 -15.02
N THR A 10 -51.78 27.37 -15.70
CA THR A 10 -52.13 26.67 -16.98
C THR A 10 -51.79 27.28 -18.35
N ARG A 11 -50.95 26.59 -19.15
CA ARG A 11 -51.36 25.77 -20.33
C ARG A 11 -50.20 25.03 -21.02
N ARG A 12 -50.52 23.85 -21.55
CA ARG A 12 -49.71 22.92 -22.37
C ARG A 12 -49.77 23.24 -23.88
N ARG A 13 -48.82 22.62 -24.61
CA ARG A 13 -48.69 22.30 -26.06
C ARG A 13 -47.73 23.26 -26.80
N GLY A 14 -46.80 22.83 -27.64
CA GLY A 14 -46.55 21.51 -28.22
C GLY A 14 -45.20 21.46 -28.94
N THR A 15 -44.90 20.28 -29.47
CA THR A 15 -43.74 19.81 -30.21
C THR A 15 -43.37 20.60 -31.47
N THR A 16 -42.05 20.75 -31.72
CA THR A 16 -41.48 20.67 -33.07
C THR A 16 -40.03 20.20 -32.99
N ILE A 17 -39.77 19.02 -33.56
CA ILE A 17 -38.45 18.49 -33.86
C ILE A 17 -38.03 19.12 -35.19
N ALA A 18 -36.97 19.91 -35.18
CA ALA A 18 -36.33 20.40 -36.40
C ALA A 18 -34.97 19.73 -36.53
N ALA A 19 -34.87 18.82 -37.50
CA ALA A 19 -33.64 18.22 -37.96
C ALA A 19 -32.82 19.27 -38.72
N ALA A 20 -31.60 19.52 -38.27
CA ALA A 20 -30.60 20.26 -39.02
C ALA A 20 -29.52 19.27 -39.49
N ALA A 21 -29.55 18.97 -40.79
CA ALA A 21 -28.49 18.23 -41.47
C ALA A 21 -27.28 19.16 -41.65
N LEU A 22 -26.18 18.89 -40.94
CA LEU A 22 -24.90 19.55 -41.18
C LEU A 22 -24.07 18.65 -42.10
N SER A 23 -23.83 19.13 -43.32
CA SER A 23 -22.96 18.47 -44.29
C SER A 23 -21.49 18.76 -43.94
N VAL A 24 -20.72 17.71 -43.63
CA VAL A 24 -19.26 17.80 -43.43
C VAL A 24 -18.58 17.60 -44.79
N ALA A 25 -17.95 18.65 -45.30
CA ALA A 25 -16.99 18.54 -46.39
C ALA A 25 -15.63 18.14 -45.81
N LEU A 26 -15.14 16.97 -46.18
CA LEU A 26 -13.82 16.45 -45.85
C LEU A 26 -12.73 17.22 -46.60
N VAL A 27 -11.89 17.96 -45.86
CA VAL A 27 -10.54 18.32 -46.31
C VAL A 27 -9.59 17.90 -45.20
N ALA A 28 -8.83 16.84 -45.43
CA ALA A 28 -7.84 16.30 -44.51
C ALA A 28 -6.47 16.98 -44.74
N PRO A 29 -5.80 17.41 -43.67
CA PRO A 29 -4.35 17.39 -43.60
C PRO A 29 -3.89 16.21 -42.73
N PHE A 30 -2.94 15.44 -43.25
CA PHE A 30 -2.30 14.33 -42.54
C PHE A 30 -1.54 14.86 -41.31
N VAL A 31 -2.02 14.52 -40.12
CA VAL A 31 -1.28 14.59 -38.85
C VAL A 31 -1.57 13.29 -38.11
N HIS A 32 -0.52 12.55 -37.75
CA HIS A 32 -0.63 11.31 -36.99
C HIS A 32 -1.17 11.61 -35.58
N PRO A 33 -2.27 10.97 -35.13
CA PRO A 33 -2.71 11.12 -33.75
C PRO A 33 -1.86 10.25 -32.82
N VAL A 34 -1.22 10.89 -31.84
CA VAL A 34 -0.79 10.27 -30.58
C VAL A 34 -2.07 9.81 -29.86
N VAL A 35 -2.14 8.53 -29.54
CA VAL A 35 -3.28 7.92 -28.86
C VAL A 35 -3.27 8.35 -27.39
N ALA A 36 -4.24 9.19 -27.01
CA ALA A 36 -4.60 9.38 -25.61
C ALA A 36 -5.34 8.12 -25.12
N PRO A 37 -4.98 7.52 -23.97
CA PRO A 37 -5.70 6.37 -23.43
C PRO A 37 -7.11 6.80 -23.01
N GLN A 38 -8.10 6.10 -23.58
CA GLN A 38 -9.50 6.23 -23.24
C GLN A 38 -9.74 5.57 -21.88
N ASN A 39 -10.20 6.34 -20.89
CA ASN A 39 -10.76 5.80 -19.66
C ASN A 39 -11.98 4.95 -20.01
N ALA A 40 -11.83 3.62 -19.91
CA ALA A 40 -12.95 2.70 -20.05
C ALA A 40 -13.88 2.85 -18.83
N ALA A 41 -15.13 3.19 -19.11
CA ALA A 41 -16.20 3.19 -18.12
C ALA A 41 -16.42 1.76 -17.59
N VAL A 42 -16.16 1.55 -16.30
CA VAL A 42 -16.44 0.29 -15.62
C VAL A 42 -17.94 0.20 -15.39
N ALA A 43 -18.61 -0.71 -16.11
CA ALA A 43 -20.01 -1.01 -15.89
C ALA A 43 -20.18 -1.71 -14.53
N GLN A 44 -20.96 -1.09 -13.63
CA GLN A 44 -21.38 -1.75 -12.40
C GLN A 44 -22.40 -2.84 -12.72
N ALA A 45 -22.00 -4.10 -12.56
CA ALA A 45 -22.92 -5.21 -12.42
C ALA A 45 -23.35 -5.27 -10.94
N GLN A 46 -24.66 -5.24 -10.73
CA GLN A 46 -25.32 -5.22 -9.45
C GLN A 46 -25.59 -6.67 -9.03
N ASP A 47 -24.71 -7.26 -8.22
CA ASP A 47 -24.92 -8.61 -7.69
C ASP A 47 -25.75 -8.58 -6.42
N THR A 48 -26.89 -9.26 -6.52
CA THR A 48 -27.84 -9.55 -5.45
C THR A 48 -27.19 -10.40 -4.36
N ALA A 49 -27.32 -9.94 -3.11
CA ALA A 49 -26.89 -10.66 -1.92
C ALA A 49 -27.55 -12.04 -1.82
N ASP A 50 -26.74 -13.10 -1.75
CA ASP A 50 -27.18 -14.43 -1.35
C ASP A 50 -26.74 -14.71 0.09
N ALA A 51 -27.69 -15.13 0.90
CA ALA A 51 -27.52 -15.35 2.33
C ALA A 51 -27.20 -16.83 2.59
N SER A 52 -25.91 -17.18 2.72
CA SER A 52 -25.52 -18.40 3.43
C SER A 52 -24.07 -18.39 3.94
N VAL A 53 -23.93 -18.53 5.27
CA VAL A 53 -22.75 -18.90 6.09
C VAL A 53 -21.52 -17.95 6.09
N PRO A 54 -21.19 -17.32 7.24
CA PRO A 54 -19.92 -16.61 7.41
C PRO A 54 -18.72 -17.56 7.37
N GLY A 55 -17.68 -17.23 6.61
CA GLY A 55 -16.32 -17.76 6.81
C GLY A 55 -15.91 -18.99 6.01
N SER A 56 -16.44 -19.19 4.81
CA SER A 56 -15.97 -20.22 3.89
C SER A 56 -16.10 -19.69 2.46
N SER A 57 -14.97 -19.47 1.78
CA SER A 57 -14.81 -19.05 0.38
C SER A 57 -14.79 -17.54 0.07
N GLY A 58 -13.90 -17.21 -0.88
CA GLY A 58 -13.57 -15.94 -1.51
C GLY A 58 -14.50 -14.72 -1.42
N ASN A 59 -13.85 -13.57 -1.32
CA ASN A 59 -14.26 -12.21 -1.71
C ASN A 59 -14.99 -11.34 -0.70
N ASN A 60 -15.57 -11.88 0.38
CA ASN A 60 -16.23 -11.06 1.41
C ASN A 60 -15.59 -11.26 2.80
N PRO A 61 -14.66 -10.39 3.21
CA PRO A 61 -14.12 -10.37 4.57
C PRO A 61 -15.23 -10.31 5.63
N ILE A 62 -15.02 -10.97 6.76
CA ILE A 62 -15.91 -10.90 7.92
C ILE A 62 -15.65 -9.59 8.67
N ASP A 63 -16.67 -8.76 8.86
CA ASP A 63 -16.53 -7.55 9.68
C ASP A 63 -16.22 -7.93 11.14
N ALA A 64 -15.06 -7.47 11.62
CA ALA A 64 -14.57 -7.65 12.98
C ALA A 64 -14.12 -6.32 13.59
N ASP A 65 -14.65 -5.19 13.10
CA ASP A 65 -14.32 -3.86 13.56
C ASP A 65 -14.88 -3.59 14.97
N ALA A 66 -14.01 -3.69 15.97
CA ALA A 66 -14.41 -3.51 17.37
C ALA A 66 -14.70 -2.04 17.72
N ILE A 67 -14.24 -1.08 16.92
CA ILE A 67 -14.52 0.34 17.14
C ILE A 67 -15.91 0.66 16.58
N ALA A 68 -16.19 0.24 15.34
CA ALA A 68 -17.48 0.46 14.70
C ALA A 68 -18.63 -0.28 15.41
N SER A 69 -18.36 -1.46 15.99
CA SER A 69 -19.34 -2.21 16.79
C SER A 69 -19.68 -1.53 18.13
N GLY A 70 -18.84 -0.62 18.60
CA GLY A 70 -18.93 0.02 19.92
C GLY A 70 -18.34 -0.80 21.06
N ASP A 71 -17.70 -1.94 20.78
CA ASP A 71 -17.00 -2.76 21.79
C ASP A 71 -15.75 -2.06 22.34
N VAL A 72 -15.12 -1.20 21.52
CA VAL A 72 -13.97 -0.37 21.89
C VAL A 72 -14.27 1.09 21.57
N THR A 73 -14.37 1.92 22.61
CA THR A 73 -14.72 3.35 22.49
C THR A 73 -13.58 4.31 22.84
N SER A 74 -12.49 3.80 23.42
CA SER A 74 -11.27 4.58 23.73
C SER A 74 -10.04 3.69 23.80
N GLY A 75 -8.85 4.30 23.80
CA GLY A 75 -7.58 3.59 23.95
C GLY A 75 -7.48 2.70 25.21
N SER A 76 -8.29 2.96 26.25
CA SER A 76 -8.32 2.13 27.46
C SER A 76 -8.95 0.74 27.22
N GLY A 77 -9.77 0.61 26.17
CA GLY A 77 -10.48 -0.61 25.78
C GLY A 77 -9.69 -1.54 24.84
N LEU A 78 -8.45 -1.20 24.47
CA LEU A 78 -7.61 -1.96 23.52
C LEU A 78 -7.02 -3.25 24.11
N LYS A 79 -7.85 -4.06 24.79
CA LYS A 79 -7.39 -5.27 25.49
C LYS A 79 -8.15 -6.51 25.08
N LYS A 80 -9.46 -6.54 25.28
CA LYS A 80 -10.30 -7.71 25.03
C LYS A 80 -11.70 -7.28 24.69
N VAL A 81 -12.34 -8.04 23.82
CA VAL A 81 -13.77 -7.96 23.54
C VAL A 81 -14.37 -9.31 23.86
N ASN A 82 -15.41 -9.34 24.72
CA ASN A 82 -16.06 -10.58 25.16
C ASN A 82 -15.10 -11.66 25.70
N GLY A 83 -14.00 -11.23 26.35
CA GLY A 83 -12.99 -12.12 26.92
C GLY A 83 -11.95 -12.66 25.93
N ALA A 84 -12.14 -12.45 24.62
CA ALA A 84 -11.21 -12.81 23.57
C ALA A 84 -10.17 -11.68 23.31
N PRO A 85 -8.91 -12.03 22.99
CA PRO A 85 -7.90 -11.05 22.59
C PRO A 85 -8.29 -10.24 21.36
N VAL A 86 -7.89 -8.97 21.34
CA VAL A 86 -7.95 -8.12 20.14
C VAL A 86 -6.60 -8.04 19.42
N TYR A 87 -6.63 -7.68 18.15
CA TYR A 87 -5.46 -7.28 17.36
C TYR A 87 -5.66 -5.81 16.94
N ASN A 88 -4.81 -4.90 17.42
CA ASN A 88 -4.95 -3.46 17.18
C ASN A 88 -3.67 -2.79 16.71
N GLY A 89 -3.84 -1.68 16.02
CA GLY A 89 -2.75 -0.96 15.38
C GLY A 89 -3.19 0.30 14.66
N HIS A 90 -2.32 0.80 13.79
CA HIS A 90 -2.57 1.99 12.98
C HIS A 90 -2.22 1.77 11.50
N VAL A 91 -2.80 2.58 10.63
CA VAL A 91 -2.33 2.71 9.25
C VAL A 91 -1.72 4.09 9.04
N TYR A 92 -0.48 4.12 8.57
CA TYR A 92 0.30 5.35 8.36
C TYR A 92 0.62 5.57 6.89
N LEU A 93 0.72 6.85 6.50
CA LEU A 93 1.39 7.26 5.26
C LEU A 93 2.89 7.40 5.53
N LEU A 94 3.74 6.78 4.70
CA LEU A 94 5.20 6.85 4.80
C LEU A 94 5.75 8.22 4.37
N ALA A 95 5.50 9.24 5.18
CA ALA A 95 5.85 10.62 4.87
C ALA A 95 6.80 11.22 5.92
N GLY A 96 8.11 10.99 5.74
CA GLY A 96 9.18 11.78 6.33
C GLY A 96 9.43 11.67 7.85
N GLN A 97 8.44 11.33 8.66
CA GLN A 97 8.58 11.23 10.11
C GLN A 97 8.47 9.76 10.55
N ASN A 98 9.56 9.26 11.14
CA ASN A 98 9.62 8.05 11.97
C ASN A 98 9.03 6.75 11.37
N SER A 99 9.37 6.38 10.13
CA SER A 99 8.94 5.10 9.52
C SER A 99 9.56 3.83 10.14
N GLN A 100 10.32 3.95 11.22
CA GLN A 100 11.19 2.89 11.72
C GLN A 100 10.55 2.04 12.84
N THR A 101 9.36 2.43 13.30
CA THR A 101 8.62 1.76 14.38
C THR A 101 7.14 1.70 14.03
N SER A 102 6.37 0.90 14.76
CA SER A 102 4.92 0.85 14.65
C SER A 102 4.19 1.80 15.62
N GLU A 103 4.94 2.63 16.36
CA GLU A 103 4.41 3.52 17.38
C GLU A 103 3.81 4.79 16.78
N ASN A 104 2.74 5.29 17.40
CA ASN A 104 2.07 6.53 16.98
C ASN A 104 2.83 7.78 17.47
N ASP A 105 3.94 8.09 16.81
CA ASP A 105 4.84 9.20 17.16
C ASP A 105 4.63 10.44 16.27
N GLY A 106 3.36 10.85 16.08
CA GLY A 106 3.03 12.01 15.24
C GLY A 106 3.21 11.75 13.74
N LYS A 107 3.08 10.49 13.33
CA LYS A 107 3.15 10.06 11.94
C LYS A 107 2.00 10.63 11.10
N ALA A 108 2.15 10.56 9.78
CA ALA A 108 1.05 10.82 8.88
C ALA A 108 0.07 9.64 8.91
N HIS A 109 -1.22 9.90 9.01
CA HIS A 109 -2.26 8.87 9.01
C HIS A 109 -3.06 8.91 7.72
N VAL A 110 -3.51 7.73 7.28
CA VAL A 110 -4.52 7.62 6.23
C VAL A 110 -5.87 8.21 6.70
N PRO A 111 -6.81 8.49 5.78
CA PRO A 111 -8.16 8.89 6.16
C PRO A 111 -8.86 7.83 7.03
N ASP A 112 -9.77 8.27 7.89
CA ASP A 112 -10.73 7.38 8.55
C ASP A 112 -11.57 6.64 7.51
N GLY A 113 -11.96 5.40 7.83
CA GLY A 113 -12.68 4.52 6.93
C GLY A 113 -11.79 3.68 5.99
N THR A 114 -10.46 3.85 6.05
CA THR A 114 -9.52 2.99 5.30
C THR A 114 -9.64 1.56 5.78
N THR A 115 -9.92 0.63 4.87
CA THR A 115 -10.21 -0.77 5.21
C THR A 115 -8.92 -1.60 5.29
N VAL A 116 -8.74 -2.27 6.42
CA VAL A 116 -7.64 -3.19 6.71
C VAL A 116 -8.20 -4.60 6.79
N LEU A 117 -7.42 -5.56 6.29
CA LEU A 117 -7.73 -6.98 6.30
C LEU A 117 -6.80 -7.71 7.26
N PHE A 118 -7.30 -8.78 7.88
CA PHE A 118 -6.60 -9.54 8.90
C PHE A 118 -6.83 -11.04 8.75
N GLN A 119 -5.75 -11.82 8.94
CA GLN A 119 -5.79 -13.28 8.95
C GLN A 119 -4.74 -13.82 9.90
N TRP A 120 -4.99 -14.97 10.52
CA TRP A 120 -4.05 -15.60 11.44
C TRP A 120 -3.99 -17.13 11.26
N ILE A 121 -2.90 -17.74 11.72
CA ILE A 121 -2.67 -19.18 11.70
C ILE A 121 -2.69 -19.70 13.13
N ASP A 122 -3.56 -20.66 13.43
CA ASP A 122 -3.67 -21.33 14.73
C ASP A 122 -2.53 -22.34 14.94
N ASP A 123 -2.36 -22.80 16.18
CA ASP A 123 -1.29 -23.70 16.61
C ASP A 123 -1.32 -25.07 15.90
N ASP A 124 -2.48 -25.49 15.39
CA ASP A 124 -2.66 -26.71 14.60
C ASP A 124 -2.57 -26.48 13.07
N GLY A 125 -2.19 -25.27 12.65
CA GLY A 125 -2.05 -24.90 11.25
C GLY A 125 -3.35 -24.49 10.57
N ALA A 126 -4.49 -24.44 11.27
CA ALA A 126 -5.72 -23.89 10.69
C ALA A 126 -5.55 -22.40 10.41
N VAL A 127 -5.86 -22.00 9.19
CA VAL A 127 -5.81 -20.61 8.74
C VAL A 127 -7.20 -20.01 8.88
N SER A 128 -7.31 -18.88 9.56
CA SER A 128 -8.60 -18.23 9.81
C SER A 128 -9.26 -17.74 8.51
N PRO A 129 -10.58 -17.46 8.55
CA PRO A 129 -11.19 -16.56 7.57
C PRO A 129 -10.46 -15.22 7.51
N VAL A 130 -10.69 -14.49 6.42
CA VAL A 130 -10.25 -13.09 6.31
C VAL A 130 -11.25 -12.21 7.03
N TYR A 131 -10.76 -11.36 7.93
CA TYR A 131 -11.55 -10.36 8.64
C TYR A 131 -11.26 -8.96 8.10
N SER A 132 -12.19 -8.03 8.26
CA SER A 132 -12.02 -6.61 7.94
C SER A 132 -12.30 -5.71 9.14
N ALA A 133 -11.56 -4.61 9.23
CA ALA A 133 -11.83 -3.49 10.11
C ALA A 133 -11.47 -2.18 9.39
N LYS A 134 -12.06 -1.07 9.79
CA LYS A 134 -11.72 0.24 9.25
C LYS A 134 -10.82 1.01 10.20
N THR A 135 -10.10 1.98 9.66
CA THR A 135 -9.41 2.99 10.47
C THR A 135 -10.40 3.99 11.03
N HIS A 136 -10.12 4.46 12.25
CA HIS A 136 -10.91 5.47 12.95
C HIS A 136 -9.99 6.42 13.69
N PHE A 137 -10.49 7.61 14.01
CA PHE A 137 -10.03 8.33 15.18
C PHE A 137 -10.57 7.67 16.46
N LEU A 138 -9.68 7.12 17.28
CA LEU A 138 -10.02 6.60 18.60
C LEU A 138 -9.55 7.57 19.69
N GLU A 139 -10.46 7.98 20.58
CA GLU A 139 -10.10 8.88 21.69
C GLU A 139 -8.97 8.30 22.57
N TYR A 140 -8.05 9.16 22.96
CA TYR A 140 -6.90 8.79 23.77
C TYR A 140 -7.34 8.31 25.16
N GLY A 141 -6.99 7.07 25.49
CA GLY A 141 -7.36 6.42 26.76
C GLY A 141 -6.29 6.44 27.85
N GLY A 142 -5.22 7.23 27.67
CA GLY A 142 -4.10 7.38 28.61
C GLY A 142 -2.73 7.31 27.94
N ASP A 143 -2.49 6.26 27.14
CA ASP A 143 -1.29 6.14 26.30
C ASP A 143 -1.60 6.69 24.90
N GLY A 144 -0.95 7.80 24.54
CA GLY A 144 -1.10 8.44 23.24
C GLY A 144 -0.55 7.62 22.07
N THR A 145 0.26 6.60 22.34
CA THR A 145 0.94 5.79 21.31
C THR A 145 0.08 4.66 20.73
N THR A 146 -1.05 4.32 21.38
CA THR A 146 -1.89 3.16 21.04
C THR A 146 -3.26 3.52 20.46
N SER A 147 -3.63 4.80 20.48
CA SER A 147 -4.91 5.33 20.01
C SER A 147 -4.69 6.64 19.26
N GLY A 148 -5.75 7.22 18.69
CA GLY A 148 -5.68 8.41 17.85
C GLY A 148 -6.15 8.13 16.42
N PRO A 149 -5.80 9.00 15.45
CA PRO A 149 -6.20 8.83 14.05
C PRO A 149 -5.60 7.57 13.42
N GLY A 150 -6.26 7.01 12.41
CA GLY A 150 -5.76 5.84 11.69
C GLY A 150 -5.79 4.53 12.49
N THR A 151 -6.45 4.49 13.65
CA THR A 151 -6.50 3.30 14.52
C THR A 151 -7.45 2.25 13.96
N PHE A 152 -7.04 0.99 13.92
CA PHE A 152 -7.93 -0.15 13.67
C PHE A 152 -7.90 -1.13 14.85
N VAL A 153 -9.02 -1.84 15.06
CA VAL A 153 -9.11 -2.90 16.08
C VAL A 153 -9.93 -4.06 15.55
N PHE A 154 -9.30 -5.22 15.45
CA PHE A 154 -9.96 -6.48 15.14
C PHE A 154 -10.37 -7.21 16.42
N ALA A 155 -11.64 -7.57 16.52
CA ALA A 155 -12.18 -8.55 17.46
C ALA A 155 -12.75 -9.75 16.69
N PRO A 156 -11.90 -10.62 16.11
CA PRO A 156 -12.32 -11.68 15.19
C PRO A 156 -13.14 -12.80 15.86
N GLY A 157 -13.15 -12.86 17.19
CA GLY A 157 -13.87 -13.88 17.96
C GLY A 157 -13.33 -15.29 17.72
N SER A 158 -14.26 -16.26 17.69
CA SER A 158 -13.99 -17.65 17.35
C SER A 158 -14.64 -18.02 16.02
N TRP A 159 -14.07 -18.98 15.31
CA TRP A 159 -14.69 -19.65 14.17
C TRP A 159 -14.59 -21.17 14.34
N THR A 160 -15.50 -21.91 13.71
CA THR A 160 -15.48 -23.38 13.75
C THR A 160 -15.07 -23.91 12.38
N ASP A 161 -14.05 -24.76 12.35
CA ASP A 161 -13.61 -25.40 11.13
C ASP A 161 -14.61 -26.44 10.61
N LYS A 162 -14.36 -26.96 9.42
CA LYS A 162 -15.23 -27.97 8.81
C LYS A 162 -15.18 -29.33 9.52
N ASN A 163 -14.26 -29.52 10.47
CA ASN A 163 -14.18 -30.69 11.35
C ASN A 163 -14.94 -30.49 12.68
N GLY A 164 -15.55 -29.32 12.91
CA GLY A 164 -16.24 -28.99 14.14
C GLY A 164 -15.33 -28.50 15.28
N LYS A 165 -14.05 -28.23 15.00
CA LYS A 165 -13.12 -27.65 15.99
C LYS A 165 -13.29 -26.14 16.05
N GLU A 166 -13.44 -25.61 17.25
CA GLU A 166 -13.46 -24.17 17.48
C GLU A 166 -12.02 -23.61 17.56
N HIS A 167 -11.80 -22.51 16.86
CA HIS A 167 -10.55 -21.77 16.76
C HIS A 167 -10.80 -20.34 17.24
N THR A 168 -10.03 -19.90 18.24
CA THR A 168 -10.09 -18.54 18.78
C THR A 168 -8.77 -17.86 18.55
N TYR A 169 -8.79 -16.61 18.07
CA TYR A 169 -7.56 -15.84 17.89
C TYR A 169 -6.79 -15.74 19.22
N ARG A 170 -5.48 -15.98 19.14
CA ARG A 170 -4.53 -15.80 20.22
C ARG A 170 -3.41 -14.90 19.75
N MET A 171 -2.90 -14.08 20.65
CA MET A 171 -1.80 -13.18 20.34
C MET A 171 -0.54 -13.87 19.83
N ASN A 172 -0.23 -15.08 20.30
CA ASN A 172 0.94 -15.84 19.84
C ASN A 172 0.78 -16.42 18.42
N ALA A 173 -0.40 -16.32 17.82
CA ALA A 173 -0.62 -16.71 16.44
C ALA A 173 0.25 -15.88 15.50
N LYS A 174 0.71 -16.50 14.42
CA LYS A 174 1.24 -15.70 13.31
C LYS A 174 0.07 -15.02 12.63
N ALA A 175 0.18 -13.72 12.41
CA ALA A 175 -0.87 -12.94 11.81
C ALA A 175 -0.35 -12.05 10.68
N ARG A 176 -1.22 -11.83 9.71
CA ARG A 176 -1.03 -10.95 8.56
C ARG A 176 -2.07 -9.85 8.62
N ILE A 177 -1.65 -8.63 8.32
CA ILE A 177 -2.53 -7.51 8.03
C ILE A 177 -2.19 -6.94 6.65
N TRP A 178 -3.21 -6.50 5.91
CA TRP A 178 -2.98 -5.85 4.63
C TRP A 178 -4.06 -4.85 4.28
N LEU A 179 -3.71 -3.91 3.40
CA LEU A 179 -4.65 -2.92 2.89
C LEU A 179 -5.66 -3.60 1.96
N ALA A 180 -6.96 -3.32 2.13
CA ALA A 180 -7.95 -3.74 1.15
C ALA A 180 -7.69 -3.10 -0.22
N GLU A 181 -8.21 -3.69 -1.30
CA GLU A 181 -8.06 -3.11 -2.63
C GLU A 181 -8.87 -1.82 -2.79
N GLY A 182 -8.45 -0.96 -3.71
CA GLY A 182 -9.18 0.25 -4.10
C GLY A 182 -9.22 1.36 -3.05
N GLN A 183 -8.43 1.28 -1.97
CA GLN A 183 -8.35 2.36 -0.98
C GLN A 183 -7.66 3.58 -1.57
N THR A 184 -8.14 4.76 -1.19
CA THR A 184 -7.57 6.04 -1.61
C THR A 184 -7.06 6.84 -0.41
N GLY A 185 -5.99 7.59 -0.62
CA GLY A 185 -5.41 8.43 0.42
C GLY A 185 -6.07 9.80 0.51
N ARG A 186 -5.34 10.73 1.12
CA ARG A 186 -5.83 12.08 1.42
C ARG A 186 -5.89 12.97 0.17
N ALA A 187 -5.06 12.69 -0.82
CA ALA A 187 -5.10 13.30 -2.15
C ALA A 187 -6.15 12.66 -3.08
N GLY A 188 -6.90 11.66 -2.61
CA GLY A 188 -7.81 10.89 -3.43
C GLY A 188 -7.11 9.95 -4.42
N GLN A 189 -5.80 9.74 -4.26
CA GLN A 189 -5.04 8.84 -5.11
C GLN A 189 -4.97 7.44 -4.51
N PRO A 190 -4.75 6.39 -5.31
CA PRO A 190 -4.64 5.02 -4.80
C PRO A 190 -3.55 4.89 -3.72
N LEU A 191 -3.87 4.16 -2.67
CA LEU A 191 -2.90 3.74 -1.65
C LEU A 191 -2.27 2.41 -2.04
N GLN A 192 -0.97 2.27 -1.76
CA GLN A 192 -0.27 1.00 -1.85
C GLN A 192 0.46 0.70 -0.54
N GLN A 193 0.29 -0.53 -0.04
CA GLN A 193 1.00 -1.02 1.12
C GLN A 193 2.48 -1.24 0.78
N VAL A 194 3.33 -0.82 1.70
CA VAL A 194 4.78 -1.01 1.63
C VAL A 194 5.24 -1.94 2.75
N TYR A 195 4.85 -1.65 4.00
CA TYR A 195 5.29 -2.42 5.17
C TYR A 195 4.15 -2.85 6.09
N GLN A 196 4.44 -3.86 6.92
CA GLN A 196 3.62 -4.36 8.01
C GLN A 196 4.47 -4.51 9.28
N TRP A 197 3.86 -4.24 10.43
CA TRP A 197 4.42 -4.46 11.76
C TRP A 197 3.47 -5.30 12.64
N PRO A 198 3.95 -6.32 13.39
CA PRO A 198 5.32 -6.84 13.39
C PRO A 198 5.71 -7.44 12.04
N GLY A 199 7.01 -7.61 11.81
CA GLY A 199 7.58 -7.97 10.51
C GLY A 199 8.24 -6.77 9.83
N ARG A 200 8.30 -6.77 8.51
CA ARG A 200 8.75 -5.61 7.70
C ARG A 200 7.91 -5.59 6.44
N PHE A 201 7.92 -6.70 5.71
CA PHE A 201 7.11 -6.92 4.53
C PHE A 201 5.73 -7.50 4.88
N PRO A 202 4.72 -7.44 4.00
CA PRO A 202 3.45 -8.10 4.22
C PRO A 202 3.62 -9.61 4.39
N GLY A 203 3.03 -10.18 5.43
CA GLY A 203 3.13 -11.61 5.71
C GLY A 203 2.67 -12.01 7.12
N PHE A 204 2.82 -13.28 7.45
CA PHE A 204 2.41 -13.86 8.72
C PHE A 204 3.52 -13.78 9.77
N TYR A 205 3.37 -12.88 10.74
CA TYR A 205 4.34 -12.63 11.80
C TYR A 205 3.73 -12.91 13.18
N GLY A 206 4.51 -13.55 14.06
CA GLY A 206 4.14 -13.76 15.46
C GLY A 206 4.67 -12.64 16.37
N PRO A 207 4.18 -12.54 17.61
CA PRO A 207 4.53 -11.45 18.54
C PRO A 207 5.87 -11.61 19.25
N VAL A 208 6.47 -12.80 19.21
CA VAL A 208 7.68 -13.19 19.97
C VAL A 208 8.89 -13.43 19.06
N GLY A 209 8.85 -12.93 17.82
CA GLY A 209 9.97 -13.01 16.88
C GLY A 209 11.04 -11.92 17.11
N ASN A 210 12.09 -11.96 16.28
CA ASN A 210 13.18 -10.98 16.30
C ASN A 210 12.81 -9.58 15.76
N GLU A 211 11.56 -9.37 15.31
CA GLU A 211 11.14 -8.17 14.57
C GLU A 211 9.84 -7.55 15.11
N PRO A 212 9.74 -7.26 16.42
CA PRO A 212 8.55 -6.61 16.97
C PRO A 212 8.36 -5.20 16.41
N ASN A 213 9.46 -4.46 16.17
CA ASN A 213 9.46 -3.13 15.55
C ASN A 213 8.49 -2.12 16.20
N GLY A 214 8.33 -2.21 17.52
CA GLY A 214 7.39 -1.41 18.32
C GLY A 214 6.06 -2.12 18.61
N ALA A 215 5.72 -3.16 17.86
CA ALA A 215 4.57 -4.00 18.13
C ALA A 215 4.77 -4.80 19.41
N PHE A 216 3.69 -4.97 20.16
CA PHE A 216 3.74 -5.51 21.50
C PHE A 216 2.59 -6.49 21.75
N GLY A 217 2.93 -7.66 22.28
CA GLY A 217 1.99 -8.66 22.78
C GLY A 217 2.07 -8.79 24.30
N LEU A 218 0.94 -8.62 25.00
CA LEU A 218 0.83 -8.90 26.45
C LEU A 218 0.15 -10.24 26.73
N ALA A 219 0.93 -11.31 26.91
CA ALA A 219 0.46 -12.71 27.01
C ALA A 219 -0.96 -12.91 27.61
N GLY A 220 -1.82 -13.60 26.87
CA GLY A 220 -3.22 -13.84 27.24
C GLY A 220 -4.15 -12.62 27.15
N GLN A 221 -3.67 -11.48 26.65
CA GLN A 221 -4.46 -10.25 26.51
C GLN A 221 -4.67 -9.80 25.06
N TYR A 222 -3.68 -9.24 24.37
CA TYR A 222 -3.87 -8.63 23.04
C TYR A 222 -2.58 -8.48 22.25
N MET A 223 -2.71 -8.22 20.96
CA MET A 223 -1.69 -7.60 20.13
C MET A 223 -1.97 -6.11 19.96
N ALA A 224 -1.00 -5.27 20.27
CA ALA A 224 -1.09 -3.82 20.14
C ALA A 224 0.11 -3.24 19.40
N ARG A 225 -0.03 -1.97 19.01
CA ARG A 225 1.00 -1.23 18.26
C ARG A 225 1.41 -1.99 17.01
N THR A 226 0.48 -2.69 16.37
CA THR A 226 0.71 -3.22 15.02
C THR A 226 0.55 -2.08 14.04
N ALA A 227 1.09 -2.19 12.83
CA ALA A 227 0.89 -1.12 11.86
C ALA A 227 1.00 -1.56 10.41
N LEU A 228 0.31 -0.82 9.55
CA LEU A 228 0.50 -0.84 8.12
C LEU A 228 1.07 0.48 7.67
N ASP A 229 2.13 0.42 6.90
CA ASP A 229 2.71 1.60 6.26
C ASP A 229 2.36 1.56 4.79
N VAL A 230 1.73 2.61 4.31
CA VAL A 230 1.28 2.78 2.93
C VAL A 230 1.91 4.03 2.32
N VAL A 231 1.92 4.09 1.00
CA VAL A 231 2.22 5.29 0.23
C VAL A 231 1.03 5.65 -0.63
N GLU A 232 0.85 6.94 -0.90
CA GLU A 232 -0.18 7.43 -1.80
C GLU A 232 0.42 7.75 -3.18
N ALA A 233 -0.27 7.34 -4.25
CA ALA A 233 0.13 7.66 -5.61
C ALA A 233 0.22 9.19 -5.84
N PRO A 234 1.04 9.64 -6.81
CA PRO A 234 1.21 11.06 -7.09
C PRO A 234 -0.09 11.70 -7.56
N ALA A 235 -0.45 12.81 -6.94
CA ALA A 235 -1.61 13.59 -7.33
C ALA A 235 -1.26 14.57 -8.46
N PRO A 236 -2.11 14.75 -9.48
CA PRO A 236 -1.82 15.64 -10.61
C PRO A 236 -1.52 17.09 -10.21
N TYR A 237 -2.04 17.55 -9.07
CA TYR A 237 -1.79 18.91 -8.58
C TYR A 237 -0.37 19.12 -8.00
N MET A 238 0.42 18.06 -7.83
CA MET A 238 1.78 18.12 -7.28
C MET A 238 2.86 18.38 -8.35
N THR A 239 2.48 18.47 -9.63
CA THR A 239 3.39 18.70 -10.74
C THR A 239 2.88 19.84 -11.63
N ALA A 240 3.76 20.41 -12.46
CA ALA A 240 3.34 21.17 -13.62
C ALA A 240 2.51 20.27 -14.56
N ASP A 241 1.86 20.85 -15.57
CA ASP A 241 1.21 20.07 -16.62
C ASP A 241 2.24 19.11 -17.26
N PRO A 242 1.91 17.82 -17.49
CA PRO A 242 2.83 16.87 -18.09
C PRO A 242 3.45 17.32 -19.42
N SER A 243 2.77 18.18 -20.19
CA SER A 243 3.29 18.75 -21.44
C SER A 243 4.40 19.80 -21.22
N GLU A 244 4.54 20.32 -19.99
CA GLU A 244 5.54 21.31 -19.58
C GLU A 244 6.70 20.68 -18.81
N TRP A 245 6.68 19.37 -18.59
CA TRP A 245 7.76 18.68 -17.87
C TRP A 245 9.08 18.80 -18.64
N LYS A 246 10.12 19.26 -17.96
CA LYS A 246 11.47 19.32 -18.51
C LYS A 246 12.08 17.92 -18.48
N ILE A 247 12.36 17.36 -19.65
CA ILE A 247 13.13 16.12 -19.76
C ILE A 247 14.62 16.48 -19.65
N ASP A 248 15.24 16.00 -18.58
CA ASP A 248 16.66 16.20 -18.31
C ASP A 248 17.44 14.96 -18.71
N THR A 249 18.16 15.06 -19.83
CA THR A 249 19.07 14.02 -20.33
C THR A 249 20.52 14.25 -19.91
N ASP A 250 20.85 15.42 -19.38
CA ASP A 250 22.23 15.82 -19.08
C ASP A 250 22.73 15.17 -17.78
N GLY A 251 21.81 14.81 -16.87
CA GLY A 251 22.12 14.14 -15.60
C GLY A 251 22.44 12.64 -15.69
N TYR A 252 22.24 12.00 -16.84
CA TYR A 252 22.30 10.53 -17.00
C TYR A 252 23.72 9.93 -16.83
N ASP A 253 24.73 10.61 -17.38
CA ASP A 253 26.13 10.13 -17.43
C ASP A 253 27.07 10.83 -16.44
N VAL A 254 26.55 11.67 -15.55
CA VAL A 254 27.39 12.41 -14.61
C VAL A 254 27.69 11.55 -13.39
N ALA A 255 28.97 11.35 -13.11
CA ALA A 255 29.37 10.64 -11.90
C ALA A 255 28.78 11.30 -10.64
N PRO A 256 28.40 10.51 -9.62
CA PRO A 256 28.03 11.05 -8.32
C PRO A 256 29.14 11.95 -7.80
N ASP A 257 28.79 13.07 -7.17
CA ASP A 257 29.75 14.06 -6.66
C ASP A 257 30.66 14.74 -7.72
N SER A 258 30.37 14.58 -9.02
CA SER A 258 31.20 15.16 -10.07
C SER A 258 31.30 16.68 -9.97
N ARG A 259 32.55 17.18 -10.01
CA ARG A 259 32.85 18.62 -10.03
C ARG A 259 32.69 19.25 -11.41
N GLU A 260 32.57 18.41 -12.43
CA GLU A 260 32.57 18.81 -13.85
C GLU A 260 31.20 19.22 -14.34
N ASP A 261 30.15 19.00 -13.54
CA ASP A 261 28.80 19.43 -13.87
C ASP A 261 28.70 20.96 -13.90
N PRO A 262 28.37 21.56 -15.06
CA PRO A 262 28.17 23.00 -15.17
C PRO A 262 26.89 23.47 -14.46
N ASN A 263 25.91 22.60 -14.25
CA ASN A 263 24.69 22.94 -13.50
C ASN A 263 24.82 22.46 -12.04
N GLN A 264 24.81 23.41 -11.11
CA GLN A 264 25.01 23.13 -9.70
C GLN A 264 23.70 22.98 -8.91
N PHE A 265 22.56 23.29 -9.52
CA PHE A 265 21.23 23.27 -8.90
C PHE A 265 20.48 22.00 -9.30
N TYR A 266 20.69 20.94 -8.54
CA TYR A 266 20.09 19.63 -8.81
C TYR A 266 19.66 18.91 -7.54
N ILE A 267 18.82 17.90 -7.75
CA ILE A 267 18.50 16.85 -6.77
C ILE A 267 18.96 15.53 -7.38
N GLU A 268 19.78 14.78 -6.66
CA GLU A 268 20.28 13.48 -7.10
C GLU A 268 20.06 12.39 -6.06
N GLY A 269 20.02 11.16 -6.56
CA GLY A 269 19.90 9.98 -5.74
C GLY A 269 20.00 8.71 -6.56
N ARG A 270 19.41 7.64 -6.02
CA ARG A 270 19.33 6.35 -6.68
C ARG A 270 17.95 5.77 -6.52
N VAL A 271 17.56 4.95 -7.50
CA VAL A 271 16.37 4.10 -7.46
C VAL A 271 16.84 2.65 -7.49
N TRP A 272 16.28 1.84 -6.62
CA TRP A 272 16.49 0.39 -6.59
C TRP A 272 15.21 -0.30 -6.19
N LEU A 273 15.15 -1.60 -6.45
CA LEU A 273 14.13 -2.48 -5.92
C LEU A 273 14.53 -2.88 -4.50
N GLU A 274 13.73 -2.46 -3.51
CA GLU A 274 14.00 -2.66 -2.09
C GLU A 274 13.89 -4.14 -1.72
N SER A 275 15.04 -4.79 -1.74
CA SER A 275 15.22 -6.19 -1.43
C SER A 275 15.92 -6.42 -0.08
N GLU A 276 16.40 -5.34 0.58
CA GLU A 276 17.18 -5.47 1.83
C GLU A 276 16.37 -6.18 2.91
N GLN A 277 16.92 -7.29 3.39
CA GLN A 277 16.33 -8.15 4.40
C GLN A 277 16.98 -8.00 5.77
N GLU A 278 17.72 -6.91 6.05
CA GLU A 278 18.15 -6.69 7.44
C GLU A 278 16.91 -6.66 8.32
N ARG A 279 16.75 -7.76 9.07
CA ARG A 279 15.56 -8.08 9.83
C ARG A 279 15.44 -7.11 10.99
N GLY A 280 14.27 -6.49 11.15
CA GLY A 280 13.96 -5.72 12.36
C GLY A 280 14.35 -4.24 12.40
N HIS A 281 14.67 -3.59 11.28
CA HIS A 281 14.79 -2.12 11.23
C HIS A 281 14.63 -1.56 9.81
N ILE A 282 13.93 -0.44 9.65
CA ILE A 282 14.05 0.41 8.44
C ILE A 282 15.02 1.53 8.79
N GLY A 283 16.26 1.42 8.33
CA GLY A 283 17.27 2.47 8.47
C GLY A 283 17.00 3.67 7.55
N LEU A 284 18.00 4.54 7.44
CA LEU A 284 18.08 5.41 6.27
C LEU A 284 18.23 4.52 5.04
N PRO A 285 17.63 4.86 3.88
CA PRO A 285 17.81 4.08 2.67
C PRO A 285 19.29 3.81 2.38
N THR A 286 19.69 2.54 2.41
CA THR A 286 21.02 2.08 2.00
C THR A 286 20.87 1.28 0.72
N SER A 287 21.85 1.38 -0.17
CA SER A 287 21.81 0.67 -1.46
C SER A 287 22.85 -0.45 -1.53
N ALA A 288 23.42 -0.84 -0.39
CA ALA A 288 24.47 -1.85 -0.34
C ALA A 288 23.86 -3.25 -0.54
N GLY A 289 24.19 -3.89 -1.67
CA GLY A 289 23.60 -5.20 -2.01
C GLY A 289 22.22 -5.11 -2.67
N GLU A 290 21.71 -3.91 -2.88
CA GLU A 290 20.40 -3.67 -3.50
C GLU A 290 20.43 -3.75 -5.01
N ARG A 291 19.25 -3.99 -5.60
CA ARG A 291 19.06 -4.14 -7.05
C ARG A 291 18.69 -2.82 -7.70
N PHE A 292 19.68 -2.14 -8.29
CA PHE A 292 19.45 -0.93 -9.06
C PHE A 292 18.60 -1.17 -10.32
N VAL A 293 17.87 -0.14 -10.72
CA VAL A 293 17.00 -0.17 -11.90
C VAL A 293 17.42 0.86 -12.94
N GLU A 294 17.55 0.42 -14.18
CA GLU A 294 17.82 1.26 -15.34
C GLU A 294 16.51 1.65 -16.02
N GLY A 295 16.44 2.85 -16.60
CA GLY A 295 15.30 3.29 -17.41
C GLY A 295 14.10 3.77 -16.62
N TYR A 296 14.16 3.76 -15.29
CA TYR A 296 13.10 4.30 -14.44
C TYR A 296 13.14 5.82 -14.49
N LYS A 297 11.97 6.46 -14.45
CA LYS A 297 11.85 7.91 -14.50
C LYS A 297 11.62 8.46 -13.11
N VAL A 298 12.47 9.39 -12.68
CA VAL A 298 12.28 10.17 -11.46
C VAL A 298 11.69 11.52 -11.82
N VAL A 299 10.46 11.75 -11.38
CA VAL A 299 9.76 13.03 -11.55
C VAL A 299 9.95 13.86 -10.30
N SER A 300 10.53 15.04 -10.43
CA SER A 300 10.87 15.92 -9.31
C SER A 300 10.30 17.32 -9.53
N THR A 301 9.52 17.83 -8.57
CA THR A 301 8.90 19.15 -8.63
C THR A 301 9.44 20.06 -7.54
N ILE A 302 9.74 21.31 -7.91
CA ILE A 302 10.11 22.39 -6.99
C ILE A 302 9.13 23.57 -7.09
N LEU A 303 9.15 24.41 -6.06
CA LEU A 303 8.25 25.54 -5.91
C LEU A 303 8.91 26.87 -6.28
N THR A 304 8.09 27.86 -6.65
CA THR A 304 8.48 29.27 -6.67
C THR A 304 8.70 29.78 -5.25
N ASP A 305 9.28 30.98 -5.09
CA ASP A 305 9.47 31.60 -3.78
C ASP A 305 8.14 31.80 -3.05
N GLU A 306 7.10 32.22 -3.77
CA GLU A 306 5.74 32.37 -3.23
C GLU A 306 5.13 31.02 -2.85
N GLY A 307 5.32 29.99 -3.69
CA GLY A 307 4.85 28.63 -3.40
C GLY A 307 5.50 28.05 -2.15
N LEU A 308 6.82 28.20 -2.06
CA LEU A 308 7.61 27.79 -0.90
C LEU A 308 7.14 28.50 0.38
N GLN A 309 6.94 29.82 0.31
CA GLN A 309 6.44 30.59 1.45
C GLN A 309 5.03 30.12 1.87
N ALA A 310 4.16 29.79 0.92
CA ALA A 310 2.82 29.30 1.20
C ALA A 310 2.84 27.93 1.89
N VAL A 311 3.65 26.99 1.40
CA VAL A 311 3.76 25.64 1.99
C VAL A 311 4.38 25.67 3.39
N LYS A 312 5.43 26.47 3.61
CA LYS A 312 6.14 26.53 4.89
C LYS A 312 5.28 27.05 6.06
N GLN A 313 4.15 27.71 5.78
CA GLN A 313 3.18 28.07 6.82
C GLN A 313 2.59 26.85 7.53
N PHE A 314 2.71 25.65 6.94
CA PHE A 314 2.16 24.42 7.47
C PHE A 314 3.21 23.52 8.16
N ASP A 315 4.47 23.96 8.28
CA ASP A 315 5.56 23.12 8.82
C ASP A 315 5.38 22.74 10.30
N GLY A 316 4.57 23.49 11.05
CA GLY A 316 4.23 23.16 12.43
C GLY A 316 3.10 22.13 12.58
N GLU A 317 2.48 21.73 11.47
CA GLU A 317 1.35 20.79 11.46
C GLU A 317 1.82 19.34 11.35
N ARG A 318 0.97 18.40 11.78
CA ARG A 318 1.20 16.97 11.52
C ARG A 318 1.19 16.72 10.00
N PRO A 319 2.02 15.80 9.47
CA PRO A 319 2.21 15.72 8.01
C PRO A 319 0.95 15.39 7.21
N ASP A 320 -0.01 14.66 7.79
CA ASP A 320 -1.31 14.38 7.17
C ASP A 320 -2.23 15.60 7.13
N VAL A 321 -2.22 16.45 8.17
CA VAL A 321 -2.91 17.75 8.18
C VAL A 321 -2.29 18.69 7.16
N ARG A 322 -0.95 18.66 7.04
CA ARG A 322 -0.25 19.41 5.98
C ARG A 322 -0.64 18.91 4.59
N ALA A 323 -0.82 17.61 4.39
CA ALA A 323 -1.26 17.05 3.10
C ALA A 323 -2.63 17.59 2.69
N ASP A 324 -3.58 17.69 3.63
CA ASP A 324 -4.90 18.28 3.36
C ASP A 324 -4.80 19.76 2.96
N LYS A 325 -3.96 20.53 3.66
CA LYS A 325 -3.78 21.97 3.36
C LYS A 325 -3.05 22.19 2.03
N ILE A 326 -2.05 21.37 1.71
CA ILE A 326 -1.36 21.40 0.41
C ILE A 326 -2.34 21.05 -0.70
N ARG A 327 -3.16 20.00 -0.53
CA ARG A 327 -4.21 19.65 -1.50
C ARG A 327 -5.13 20.85 -1.78
N GLN A 328 -5.69 21.46 -0.75
CA GLN A 328 -6.55 22.65 -0.90
C GLN A 328 -5.85 23.82 -1.60
N LEU A 329 -4.55 23.99 -1.36
CA LEU A 329 -3.76 25.05 -1.96
C LEU A 329 -3.53 24.82 -3.46
N PHE A 330 -3.18 23.60 -3.86
CA PHE A 330 -2.73 23.25 -5.22
C PHE A 330 -3.82 22.67 -6.13
N GLU A 331 -4.97 22.21 -5.61
CA GLU A 331 -6.14 21.86 -6.43
C GLU A 331 -6.72 23.06 -7.18
N ASN A 332 -6.40 24.28 -6.74
CA ASN A 332 -6.69 25.49 -7.49
C ASN A 332 -5.65 25.68 -8.60
N ASP A 333 -6.08 25.61 -9.86
CA ASP A 333 -5.19 25.72 -11.04
C ASP A 333 -4.36 27.01 -11.05
N ALA A 334 -4.96 28.16 -10.69
CA ALA A 334 -4.24 29.44 -10.66
C ALA A 334 -3.15 29.48 -9.58
N ASN A 335 -3.38 28.81 -8.44
CA ASN A 335 -2.33 28.62 -7.44
C ASN A 335 -1.27 27.66 -7.94
N ARG A 336 -1.65 26.55 -8.59
CA ARG A 336 -0.69 25.56 -9.12
C ARG A 336 0.26 26.20 -10.13
N GLU A 337 -0.28 26.91 -11.12
CA GLU A 337 0.49 27.65 -12.13
C GLU A 337 1.41 28.72 -11.51
N LYS A 338 0.97 29.34 -10.41
CA LYS A 338 1.75 30.35 -9.70
C LYS A 338 2.85 29.76 -8.80
N PHE A 339 2.58 28.63 -8.17
CA PHE A 339 3.40 28.10 -7.07
C PHE A 339 4.39 27.02 -7.50
N ILE A 340 4.12 26.29 -8.58
CA ILE A 340 5.07 25.33 -9.13
C ILE A 340 6.06 26.08 -10.03
N ALA A 341 7.35 25.95 -9.73
CA ALA A 341 8.39 26.56 -10.55
C ALA A 341 8.78 25.65 -11.72
N GLN A 342 8.98 24.37 -11.45
CA GLN A 342 9.44 23.42 -12.46
C GLN A 342 9.17 21.98 -12.03
N THR A 343 8.81 21.14 -13.00
CA THR A 343 8.84 19.68 -12.87
C THR A 343 9.86 19.12 -13.85
N VAL A 344 10.81 18.34 -13.35
CA VAL A 344 11.90 17.73 -14.10
C VAL A 344 11.75 16.22 -14.07
N VAL A 345 11.99 15.58 -15.22
CA VAL A 345 12.07 14.13 -15.35
C VAL A 345 13.50 13.75 -15.73
N ASN A 346 14.12 12.89 -14.94
CA ASN A 346 15.40 12.29 -15.29
C ASN A 346 15.29 10.76 -15.26
N GLU A 347 15.93 10.10 -16.21
CA GLU A 347 15.94 8.64 -16.33
C GLU A 347 17.12 8.05 -15.56
N THR A 348 16.91 6.92 -14.89
CA THR A 348 17.97 6.24 -14.15
C THR A 348 18.92 5.52 -15.09
N ASN A 349 20.22 5.62 -14.83
CA ASN A 349 21.22 4.82 -15.52
C ASN A 349 21.30 3.39 -14.97
N LYS A 350 22.20 2.57 -15.54
CA LYS A 350 22.43 1.17 -15.13
C LYS A 350 22.71 0.94 -13.64
N ASP A 351 23.20 1.95 -12.93
CA ASP A 351 23.53 1.91 -11.51
C ASP A 351 22.41 2.55 -10.66
N GLY A 352 21.24 2.78 -11.26
CA GLY A 352 20.05 3.34 -10.62
C GLY A 352 20.15 4.83 -10.35
N TYR A 353 21.22 5.50 -10.76
CA TYR A 353 21.44 6.91 -10.49
C TYR A 353 20.54 7.80 -11.33
N TYR A 354 20.04 8.86 -10.71
CA TYR A 354 19.38 9.96 -11.37
C TYR A 354 19.93 11.29 -10.84
N ARG A 355 19.92 12.32 -11.67
CA ARG A 355 20.18 13.72 -11.31
C ARG A 355 19.23 14.62 -12.08
N ALA A 356 18.35 15.33 -11.36
CA ALA A 356 17.39 16.27 -11.93
C ALA A 356 17.90 17.71 -11.78
N HIS A 357 18.13 18.37 -12.92
CA HIS A 357 18.64 19.74 -13.02
C HIS A 357 17.55 20.79 -13.13
N PHE A 358 17.60 21.77 -12.24
CA PHE A 358 16.61 22.83 -12.15
C PHE A 358 17.15 24.18 -12.62
N ASP A 359 16.27 24.96 -13.23
CA ASP A 359 16.55 26.33 -13.67
C ASP A 359 16.16 27.31 -12.54
N THR A 360 16.82 27.16 -11.39
CA THR A 360 16.59 27.99 -10.20
C THR A 360 17.91 28.34 -9.54
N GLU A 361 17.95 29.48 -8.86
CA GLU A 361 19.04 29.83 -7.94
C GLU A 361 18.62 29.70 -6.46
N ASN A 362 17.36 29.30 -6.19
CA ASN A 362 16.84 29.13 -4.85
C ASN A 362 17.12 27.72 -4.31
N GLU A 363 18.18 27.59 -3.50
CA GLU A 363 18.55 26.33 -2.83
C GLU A 363 17.47 25.76 -1.91
N GLU A 364 16.66 26.62 -1.29
CA GLU A 364 15.60 26.18 -0.38
C GLU A 364 14.42 25.58 -1.15
N ALA A 365 14.19 26.00 -2.40
CA ALA A 365 13.21 25.37 -3.28
C ALA A 365 13.62 23.93 -3.63
N LEU A 366 14.91 23.67 -3.86
CA LEU A 366 15.43 22.31 -4.07
C LEU A 366 15.25 21.43 -2.83
N LYS A 367 15.36 22.03 -1.64
CA LYS A 367 15.14 21.33 -0.38
C LYS A 367 13.68 20.92 -0.20
N TYR A 368 12.72 21.78 -0.53
CA TYR A 368 11.27 21.52 -0.38
C TYR A 368 10.67 20.93 -1.67
N ALA A 369 11.26 19.83 -2.14
CA ALA A 369 10.82 19.18 -3.35
C ALA A 369 9.77 18.08 -3.09
N TYR A 370 9.07 17.70 -4.16
CA TYR A 370 8.24 16.50 -4.23
C TYR A 370 8.80 15.58 -5.32
N GLN A 371 8.91 14.29 -5.03
CA GLN A 371 9.46 13.32 -5.98
C GLN A 371 8.61 12.05 -6.04
N PHE A 372 8.52 11.43 -7.22
CA PHE A 372 8.00 10.07 -7.38
C PHE A 372 8.68 9.35 -8.53
N VAL A 373 8.49 8.04 -8.59
CA VAL A 373 9.14 7.15 -9.56
C VAL A 373 8.11 6.51 -10.49
N GLN A 374 8.45 6.40 -11.76
CA GLN A 374 7.74 5.61 -12.75
C GLN A 374 8.67 4.54 -13.34
N ASP A 375 8.12 3.38 -13.69
CA ASP A 375 8.83 2.40 -14.53
C ASP A 375 9.01 2.91 -15.97
N PRO A 376 9.79 2.21 -16.82
CA PRO A 376 10.00 2.62 -18.21
C PRO A 376 8.70 2.85 -18.99
N GLU A 377 7.67 2.05 -18.70
CA GLU A 377 6.32 2.14 -19.27
C GLU A 377 5.51 3.34 -18.77
N GLY A 378 5.98 4.05 -17.73
CA GLY A 378 5.34 5.23 -17.16
C GLY A 378 4.38 4.93 -16.01
N ASN A 379 4.31 3.70 -15.52
CA ASN A 379 3.50 3.35 -14.37
C ASN A 379 4.21 3.75 -13.09
N TRP A 380 3.50 4.43 -12.19
CA TRP A 380 4.02 4.78 -10.87
C TRP A 380 4.42 3.55 -10.06
N LYS A 381 5.50 3.69 -9.28
CA LYS A 381 5.98 2.69 -8.32
C LYS A 381 6.01 3.23 -6.89
N PRO A 382 5.60 2.43 -5.90
CA PRO A 382 5.57 2.86 -4.51
C PRO A 382 6.99 2.97 -3.96
N THR A 383 7.38 4.15 -3.49
CA THR A 383 8.71 4.38 -2.91
C THR A 383 8.62 4.78 -1.44
N TYR A 384 9.49 4.26 -0.58
CA TYR A 384 9.60 4.77 0.79
C TYR A 384 10.64 5.88 0.90
N GLY A 385 10.54 6.71 1.95
CA GLY A 385 11.43 7.84 2.19
C GLY A 385 10.67 9.10 2.56
N ALA A 386 11.07 10.24 2.02
CA ALA A 386 10.40 11.51 2.25
C ALA A 386 9.13 11.71 1.41
N HIS A 387 8.77 10.81 0.49
CA HIS A 387 7.75 11.12 -0.53
C HIS A 387 6.55 10.17 -0.57
N GLY A 388 6.28 9.41 0.49
CA GLY A 388 5.12 8.52 0.55
C GLY A 388 3.75 9.21 0.73
N ALA A 389 3.72 10.55 0.82
CA ALA A 389 2.51 11.34 0.73
C ALA A 389 2.73 12.54 -0.21
N ASN A 390 1.63 13.08 -0.74
CA ASN A 390 1.61 14.25 -1.63
C ASN A 390 1.94 15.55 -0.85
N LEU A 391 3.23 15.75 -0.59
CA LEU A 391 3.79 16.83 0.23
C LEU A 391 5.04 17.43 -0.40
N PHE A 392 5.11 18.75 -0.45
CA PHE A 392 6.38 19.47 -0.59
C PHE A 392 7.01 19.61 0.81
N GLN A 393 8.15 18.98 1.03
CA GLN A 393 8.81 18.98 2.34
C GLN A 393 10.32 18.85 2.21
N PRO A 394 11.09 19.20 3.27
CA PRO A 394 12.54 19.07 3.23
C PRO A 394 12.98 17.66 2.86
N LEU A 395 13.84 17.51 1.85
CA LEU A 395 14.37 16.21 1.41
C LEU A 395 15.07 15.45 2.55
N ASN A 396 15.70 16.15 3.48
CA ASN A 396 16.42 15.59 4.63
C ASN A 396 15.52 15.27 5.84
N GLN A 397 14.31 14.79 5.59
CA GLN A 397 13.46 14.19 6.63
C GLN A 397 14.17 13.01 7.31
N LYS A 398 13.72 12.61 8.52
CA LYS A 398 14.37 11.57 9.35
C LYS A 398 14.54 10.22 8.63
N THR A 399 13.68 9.92 7.67
CA THR A 399 13.64 8.65 6.92
C THR A 399 14.34 8.75 5.56
N SER A 400 15.09 9.83 5.33
CA SER A 400 15.80 10.13 4.08
C SER A 400 17.29 10.26 4.33
N GLY A 401 18.09 9.66 3.45
CA GLY A 401 19.54 9.85 3.42
C GLY A 401 19.97 11.20 2.85
N ALA A 402 19.02 12.05 2.43
CA ALA A 402 19.33 13.23 1.67
C ALA A 402 20.11 14.27 2.47
N VAL A 403 21.18 14.79 1.86
CA VAL A 403 22.06 15.79 2.46
C VAL A 403 22.35 16.90 1.46
N LYS A 404 22.61 18.10 1.96
CA LYS A 404 23.14 19.18 1.12
C LYS A 404 24.50 18.74 0.54
N ASN A 405 24.79 19.14 -0.70
CA ASN A 405 26.06 18.81 -1.36
C ASN A 405 27.25 19.05 -0.41
N PRO A 406 28.06 18.00 -0.11
CA PRO A 406 29.17 18.10 0.84
C PRO A 406 30.29 19.05 0.36
N LEU A 407 30.35 19.36 -0.93
CA LEU A 407 31.26 20.33 -1.54
C LEU A 407 30.77 21.79 -1.42
N GLY A 408 29.65 22.04 -0.72
CA GLY A 408 29.11 23.38 -0.50
C GLY A 408 28.37 23.99 -1.69
N ARG A 409 28.01 23.17 -2.69
CA ARG A 409 27.21 23.59 -3.86
C ARG A 409 25.70 23.60 -3.54
N PRO A 410 24.89 24.27 -4.36
CA PRO A 410 23.46 24.40 -4.14
C PRO A 410 22.62 23.11 -4.24
N GLY A 411 23.17 21.99 -4.73
CA GLY A 411 22.44 20.74 -4.92
C GLY A 411 22.20 19.86 -3.66
N TRP A 412 21.31 18.88 -3.81
CA TRP A 412 20.97 17.86 -2.80
C TRP A 412 21.33 16.45 -3.27
N TYR A 413 21.95 15.70 -2.38
CA TYR A 413 22.53 14.37 -2.60
C TYR A 413 21.78 13.32 -1.82
N ASN A 414 21.88 12.06 -2.24
CA ASN A 414 21.30 10.90 -1.55
C ASN A 414 19.79 11.03 -1.33
N SER A 415 19.09 11.74 -2.24
CA SER A 415 17.63 11.73 -2.31
C SER A 415 17.17 10.42 -2.94
N HIS A 416 17.41 9.32 -2.24
CA HIS A 416 17.13 7.97 -2.71
C HIS A 416 15.62 7.69 -2.72
N LEU A 417 15.19 6.92 -3.72
CA LEU A 417 13.79 6.54 -3.94
C LEU A 417 13.71 5.01 -4.12
N PRO A 418 13.85 4.24 -3.04
CA PRO A 418 13.77 2.79 -3.11
C PRO A 418 12.34 2.38 -3.42
N VAL A 419 12.15 1.54 -4.42
CA VAL A 419 10.86 1.02 -4.84
C VAL A 419 10.53 -0.21 -4.02
N ALA A 420 9.43 -0.14 -3.27
CA ALA A 420 8.88 -1.29 -2.57
C ALA A 420 8.42 -2.34 -3.59
N VAL A 421 9.02 -3.52 -3.55
CA VAL A 421 8.76 -4.60 -4.53
C VAL A 421 7.52 -5.44 -4.22
N ARG A 422 6.60 -4.98 -3.37
CA ARG A 422 5.58 -5.87 -2.78
C ARG A 422 4.16 -5.49 -3.20
N PHE A 423 3.45 -6.48 -3.71
CA PHE A 423 1.98 -6.48 -3.77
C PHE A 423 1.47 -7.63 -2.90
N VAL A 424 0.26 -7.48 -2.35
CA VAL A 424 -0.35 -8.48 -1.46
C VAL A 424 -0.65 -9.75 -2.25
N ASP A 425 0.04 -10.84 -1.95
CA ASP A 425 -0.22 -12.15 -2.58
C ASP A 425 -1.40 -12.87 -1.91
N GLN A 426 -2.14 -13.68 -2.66
CA GLN A 426 -3.09 -14.66 -2.13
C GLN A 426 -2.75 -16.04 -2.68
N ILE A 427 -2.89 -17.05 -1.83
CA ILE A 427 -2.88 -18.47 -2.20
C ILE A 427 -4.15 -19.08 -1.64
N LYS A 428 -4.87 -19.86 -2.45
CA LYS A 428 -6.13 -20.49 -2.05
C LYS A 428 -6.18 -21.93 -2.51
N VAL A 429 -6.70 -22.82 -1.67
CA VAL A 429 -7.06 -24.18 -2.08
C VAL A 429 -8.41 -24.10 -2.80
N VAL A 430 -8.40 -24.33 -4.10
CA VAL A 430 -9.58 -24.11 -4.95
C VAL A 430 -10.27 -25.39 -5.36
N LYS A 431 -9.56 -26.53 -5.42
CA LYS A 431 -10.17 -27.80 -5.86
C LYS A 431 -9.66 -29.03 -5.10
N PHE A 432 -10.54 -30.03 -4.99
CA PHE A 432 -10.22 -31.41 -4.62
C PHE A 432 -10.66 -32.35 -5.75
N ASP A 433 -9.74 -33.09 -6.34
CA ASP A 433 -9.97 -33.96 -7.52
C ASP A 433 -10.74 -33.26 -8.65
N GLY A 434 -10.41 -31.99 -8.89
CA GLY A 434 -11.03 -31.16 -9.93
C GLY A 434 -12.42 -30.61 -9.59
N GLN A 435 -12.97 -30.91 -8.42
CA GLN A 435 -14.21 -30.31 -7.89
C GLN A 435 -13.87 -29.14 -6.97
N ASP A 436 -14.76 -28.15 -6.86
CA ASP A 436 -14.54 -26.98 -6.00
C ASP A 436 -14.30 -27.40 -4.54
N ALA A 437 -13.30 -26.77 -3.91
CA ALA A 437 -12.91 -27.09 -2.55
C ALA A 437 -14.00 -26.68 -1.55
N THR A 438 -14.34 -27.60 -0.64
CA THR A 438 -15.36 -27.37 0.41
C THR A 438 -14.75 -27.08 1.79
N GLY A 439 -13.41 -27.04 1.87
CA GLY A 439 -12.64 -27.00 3.11
C GLY A 439 -12.44 -28.37 3.79
N VAL A 440 -12.99 -29.46 3.21
CA VAL A 440 -12.72 -30.84 3.62
C VAL A 440 -12.30 -31.68 2.42
N ALA A 441 -11.25 -32.47 2.59
CA ALA A 441 -10.80 -33.45 1.62
C ALA A 441 -10.69 -34.85 2.24
N ALA A 442 -10.84 -35.88 1.42
CA ALA A 442 -10.57 -37.26 1.80
C ALA A 442 -9.08 -37.62 1.60
N PRO A 443 -8.54 -38.56 2.40
CA PRO A 443 -7.20 -39.11 2.15
C PRO A 443 -7.07 -39.65 0.72
N GLY A 444 -6.01 -39.26 0.02
CA GLY A 444 -5.74 -39.70 -1.36
C GLY A 444 -6.31 -38.82 -2.47
N GLN A 445 -7.09 -37.78 -2.15
CA GLN A 445 -7.50 -36.77 -3.14
C GLN A 445 -6.33 -35.86 -3.52
N LYS A 446 -6.43 -35.20 -4.67
CA LYS A 446 -5.52 -34.14 -5.11
C LYS A 446 -6.08 -32.78 -4.74
N ALA A 447 -5.30 -31.94 -4.06
CA ALA A 447 -5.61 -30.55 -3.78
C ALA A 447 -4.90 -29.63 -4.78
N ASP A 448 -5.66 -28.78 -5.47
CA ASP A 448 -5.13 -27.76 -6.38
C ASP A 448 -5.30 -26.36 -5.78
N ILE A 449 -4.40 -25.45 -6.15
CA ILE A 449 -4.33 -24.08 -5.63
C ILE A 449 -4.45 -23.04 -6.74
N ASP A 450 -4.88 -21.85 -6.34
CA ASP A 450 -4.89 -20.62 -7.13
C ASP A 450 -3.97 -19.60 -6.46
N VAL A 451 -3.17 -18.89 -7.26
CA VAL A 451 -2.21 -17.88 -6.76
C VAL A 451 -2.41 -16.60 -7.52
N THR A 452 -2.91 -15.55 -6.86
CA THR A 452 -3.32 -14.31 -7.53
C THR A 452 -2.14 -13.49 -8.05
N ARG A 453 -0.99 -13.57 -7.39
CA ARG A 453 0.25 -12.91 -7.79
C ARG A 453 1.43 -13.63 -7.16
N VAL A 454 2.52 -13.69 -7.91
CA VAL A 454 3.84 -14.11 -7.44
C VAL A 454 4.76 -12.90 -7.45
N PHE A 455 5.67 -12.87 -6.48
CA PHE A 455 6.65 -11.81 -6.29
C PHE A 455 7.56 -11.62 -7.51
N ASP A 456 8.28 -10.48 -7.55
CA ASP A 456 9.40 -10.22 -8.48
C ASP A 456 10.27 -11.47 -8.70
N GLU A 457 10.55 -11.78 -9.97
CA GLU A 457 11.24 -12.97 -10.48
C GLU A 457 12.61 -13.24 -9.81
N THR A 458 13.16 -12.28 -9.06
CA THR A 458 14.48 -12.41 -8.42
C THR A 458 14.48 -12.80 -6.95
N ASN A 459 13.35 -12.74 -6.22
CA ASN A 459 13.32 -13.28 -4.86
C ASN A 459 13.07 -14.79 -4.88
N PRO A 460 13.67 -15.58 -3.97
CA PRO A 460 13.33 -16.98 -3.84
C PRO A 460 11.85 -17.13 -3.46
N VAL A 461 11.03 -17.62 -4.38
CA VAL A 461 9.63 -17.96 -4.13
C VAL A 461 9.47 -19.47 -4.06
N ARG A 462 8.70 -19.92 -3.07
CA ARG A 462 8.27 -21.31 -2.97
C ARG A 462 6.83 -21.46 -2.50
N VAL A 463 6.19 -22.53 -2.93
CA VAL A 463 4.92 -23.00 -2.37
C VAL A 463 5.20 -24.22 -1.50
N VAL A 464 4.68 -24.24 -0.27
CA VAL A 464 4.95 -25.28 0.70
C VAL A 464 3.65 -25.80 1.31
N TRP A 465 3.47 -27.12 1.26
CA TRP A 465 2.39 -27.83 1.93
C TRP A 465 2.89 -28.38 3.25
N ARG A 466 2.14 -28.13 4.33
CA ARG A 466 2.48 -28.57 5.68
C ARG A 466 1.30 -29.28 6.36
N ASP A 467 1.64 -30.22 7.23
CA ASP A 467 0.66 -30.82 8.14
C ASP A 467 0.39 -29.98 9.40
N GLU A 468 -0.49 -30.47 10.26
CA GLU A 468 -0.89 -29.82 11.53
C GLU A 468 0.30 -29.56 12.49
N ARG A 469 1.43 -30.25 12.31
CA ARG A 469 2.64 -30.10 13.13
C ARG A 469 3.68 -29.18 12.47
N GLY A 470 3.35 -28.61 11.30
CA GLY A 470 4.25 -27.81 10.50
C GLY A 470 5.30 -28.60 9.73
N ARG A 471 5.20 -29.94 9.68
CA ARG A 471 6.11 -30.76 8.88
C ARG A 471 5.79 -30.57 7.41
N GLU A 472 6.84 -30.38 6.61
CA GLU A 472 6.72 -30.24 5.17
C GLU A 472 6.28 -31.56 4.53
N LEU A 473 5.17 -31.52 3.80
CA LEU A 473 4.64 -32.63 3.01
C LEU A 473 5.14 -32.56 1.56
N LYS A 474 5.24 -31.34 1.02
CA LYS A 474 5.74 -31.04 -0.33
C LYS A 474 6.18 -29.58 -0.39
N ALA A 475 7.24 -29.29 -1.14
CA ALA A 475 7.60 -27.93 -1.54
C ALA A 475 7.85 -27.87 -3.05
N CYS A 476 7.62 -26.70 -3.64
CA CYS A 476 8.03 -26.34 -4.99
C CYS A 476 8.82 -25.03 -4.91
N ASP A 477 10.10 -25.07 -5.22
CA ASP A 477 11.03 -23.93 -5.14
C ASP A 477 11.33 -23.33 -6.52
N GLY A 478 11.91 -22.13 -6.54
CA GLY A 478 12.37 -21.48 -7.77
C GLY A 478 11.23 -21.03 -8.68
N LEU A 479 10.09 -20.68 -8.08
CA LEU A 479 8.90 -20.23 -8.79
C LEU A 479 9.10 -18.79 -9.29
N THR A 480 8.75 -18.52 -10.54
CA THR A 480 8.95 -17.21 -11.18
C THR A 480 7.65 -16.56 -11.63
N ASP A 481 6.53 -17.30 -11.63
CA ASP A 481 5.23 -16.83 -12.07
C ASP A 481 4.08 -17.56 -11.36
N THR A 482 2.86 -17.05 -11.51
CA THR A 482 1.67 -17.66 -10.88
C THR A 482 1.40 -19.06 -11.41
N ALA A 483 1.62 -19.32 -12.70
CA ALA A 483 1.35 -20.61 -13.32
C ALA A 483 2.22 -21.75 -12.74
N SER A 484 3.51 -21.47 -12.52
CA SER A 484 4.43 -22.41 -11.88
C SER A 484 4.08 -22.63 -10.40
N ALA A 485 3.61 -21.59 -9.70
CA ALA A 485 3.13 -21.71 -8.34
C ALA A 485 1.84 -22.55 -8.25
N GLU A 486 0.87 -22.30 -9.12
CA GLU A 486 -0.41 -23.05 -9.20
C GLU A 486 -0.22 -24.53 -9.55
N ALA A 487 0.83 -24.86 -10.31
CA ALA A 487 1.20 -26.24 -10.61
C ALA A 487 1.67 -27.01 -9.36
N CYS A 488 1.95 -26.34 -8.25
CA CYS A 488 2.34 -26.97 -6.99
C CYS A 488 1.14 -27.57 -6.22
N SER A 489 0.39 -28.47 -6.85
CA SER A 489 -0.70 -29.23 -6.21
C SER A 489 -0.19 -30.25 -5.18
N LEU A 490 -1.05 -30.72 -4.28
CA LEU A 490 -0.72 -31.79 -3.32
C LEU A 490 -1.56 -33.06 -3.56
N ASP A 491 -0.89 -34.20 -3.74
CA ASP A 491 -1.54 -35.50 -3.57
C ASP A 491 -1.62 -35.82 -2.06
N ILE A 492 -2.83 -35.76 -1.50
CA ILE A 492 -3.04 -35.90 -0.05
C ILE A 492 -2.65 -37.32 0.37
N PRO A 493 -1.81 -37.50 1.43
CA PRO A 493 -1.39 -38.82 1.86
C PRO A 493 -2.57 -39.75 2.19
N LYS A 494 -2.54 -40.97 1.63
CA LYS A 494 -3.62 -41.98 1.78
C LYS A 494 -3.67 -42.62 3.16
N ASP A 495 -2.59 -42.49 3.93
CA ASP A 495 -2.41 -43.10 5.23
C ASP A 495 -2.88 -42.20 6.40
N ILE A 496 -3.43 -41.01 6.11
CA ILE A 496 -4.08 -40.16 7.10
C ILE A 496 -5.27 -40.92 7.71
N LYS A 497 -5.15 -41.28 9.00
CA LYS A 497 -6.16 -42.08 9.73
C LYS A 497 -7.01 -41.28 10.69
N LYS A 498 -6.59 -40.06 11.02
CA LYS A 498 -7.28 -39.15 11.94
C LYS A 498 -7.49 -37.83 11.22
N PRO A 499 -8.60 -37.13 11.51
CA PRO A 499 -8.78 -35.78 11.04
C PRO A 499 -7.57 -34.92 11.42
N GLN A 500 -7.03 -34.19 10.45
CA GLN A 500 -5.94 -33.24 10.66
C GLN A 500 -6.03 -32.10 9.66
N THR A 501 -5.44 -30.97 10.01
CA THR A 501 -5.32 -29.82 9.12
C THR A 501 -4.11 -29.97 8.21
N ILE A 502 -4.30 -29.66 6.92
CA ILE A 502 -3.21 -29.40 5.98
C ILE A 502 -3.31 -27.94 5.56
N ARG A 503 -2.17 -27.26 5.49
CA ARG A 503 -2.08 -25.89 5.00
C ARG A 503 -1.10 -25.77 3.85
N VAL A 504 -1.35 -24.79 3.00
CA VAL A 504 -0.44 -24.33 1.97
C VAL A 504 0.08 -22.94 2.35
N GLU A 505 1.35 -22.71 2.12
CA GLU A 505 2.04 -21.45 2.39
C GLU A 505 2.72 -20.99 1.09
N LEU A 506 2.47 -19.74 0.70
CA LEU A 506 3.32 -19.04 -0.25
C LEU A 506 4.43 -18.38 0.56
N GLU A 507 5.67 -18.77 0.30
CA GLU A 507 6.83 -18.19 0.96
C GLU A 507 7.66 -17.38 -0.04
N VAL A 508 7.96 -16.14 0.34
CA VAL A 508 8.83 -15.25 -0.42
C VAL A 508 10.00 -14.89 0.48
N ASP A 509 11.18 -15.30 0.06
CA ASP A 509 12.44 -15.06 0.77
C ASP A 509 12.39 -15.53 2.24
N GLY A 510 11.86 -16.74 2.43
CA GLY A 510 11.71 -17.39 3.73
C GLY A 510 10.60 -16.83 4.63
N ASN A 511 9.80 -15.87 4.16
CA ASN A 511 8.63 -15.34 4.89
C ASN A 511 7.33 -15.88 4.29
N VAL A 512 6.42 -16.38 5.13
CA VAL A 512 5.07 -16.80 4.70
C VAL A 512 4.26 -15.54 4.39
N THR A 513 4.04 -15.25 3.11
CA THR A 513 3.31 -14.05 2.67
C THR A 513 1.82 -14.32 2.53
N ALA A 514 1.41 -15.53 2.17
CA ALA A 514 0.02 -15.95 2.09
C ALA A 514 -0.15 -17.40 2.55
N SER A 515 -1.33 -17.74 3.04
CA SER A 515 -1.62 -19.10 3.50
C SER A 515 -3.11 -19.43 3.39
N ASP A 516 -3.41 -20.70 3.17
CA ASP A 516 -4.76 -21.25 3.24
C ASP A 516 -4.72 -22.68 3.79
N SER A 517 -5.85 -23.21 4.27
CA SER A 517 -5.90 -24.52 4.89
C SER A 517 -7.21 -25.25 4.66
N PHE A 518 -7.17 -26.56 4.84
CA PHE A 518 -8.33 -27.43 4.79
C PHE A 518 -8.14 -28.62 5.74
N VAL A 519 -9.25 -29.28 6.07
CA VAL A 519 -9.25 -30.48 6.90
C VAL A 519 -9.17 -31.71 6.00
N VAL A 520 -8.32 -32.67 6.35
CA VAL A 520 -8.39 -34.03 5.79
C VAL A 520 -9.18 -34.90 6.75
N SER A 521 -10.28 -35.50 6.30
CA SER A 521 -11.10 -36.42 7.09
C SER A 521 -11.61 -37.57 6.23
N SER A 522 -11.77 -38.75 6.83
CA SER A 522 -12.14 -40.01 6.16
C SER A 522 -13.63 -40.25 6.08
#